data_AF-A0A7C1DFX2-F1
#
_entry.id   AF-A0A7C1DFX2-F1
#
_cell.length_a   1.000
_cell.length_b   1.000
_cell.length_c   1.000
_cell.angle_alpha   90.00
_cell.angle_beta   90.00
_cell.angle_gamma   90.00
#
_symmetry.space_group_name_H-M   'P 1'
#
loop_
_entity.id
_entity.type
_entity.pdbx_description
1 polymer ?
#
loop_
_entity_poly.entity_id
_entity_poly.type
_entity_poly.pdbx_seq_one_letter_code
_entity_poly.pdbx_strand_id
1 'polypeptide(L)'
;MEENKPYKRKQYIVDRAFQFKYTFIILFVMFLTAFVSGFTVFYVIWNSVIEEFFFVPDAAKKLGEIFIMTTQLLLVPIIVLTVVFIITGILFSHRIAGPVYRIE
;
A
#
# COMPACT_ATOMS: atom_id res chain seq x y z
N MET A 1 -12.47 -10.77 -43.97
CA MET A 1 -13.57 -11.01 -43.02
C MET A 1 -13.25 -10.21 -41.78
N GLU A 2 -13.82 -9.01 -41.68
CA GLU A 2 -13.60 -8.14 -40.51
C GLU A 2 -14.28 -8.78 -39.29
N GLU A 3 -13.46 -9.19 -38.33
CA GLU A 3 -13.89 -9.82 -37.09
C GLU A 3 -14.63 -8.78 -36.24
N ASN A 4 -15.96 -8.81 -36.32
CA ASN A 4 -16.86 -7.91 -35.60
C ASN A 4 -16.83 -8.28 -34.10
N LYS A 5 -15.90 -7.68 -33.36
CA LYS A 5 -15.75 -7.90 -31.91
C LYS A 5 -17.03 -7.43 -31.19
N PRO A 6 -17.68 -8.27 -30.38
CA PRO A 6 -18.93 -7.91 -29.73
C PRO A 6 -18.71 -6.71 -28.79
N TYR A 7 -19.48 -5.64 -29.03
CA TYR A 7 -19.48 -4.42 -28.23
C TYR A 7 -19.83 -4.73 -26.77
N LYS A 8 -18.81 -4.80 -25.89
CA LYS A 8 -18.99 -5.02 -24.45
C LYS A 8 -19.35 -3.70 -23.78
N ARG A 9 -20.60 -3.61 -23.30
CA ARG A 9 -21.20 -2.41 -22.70
C ARG A 9 -20.54 -1.89 -21.40
N LYS A 10 -19.60 -2.65 -20.81
CA LYS A 10 -18.77 -2.25 -19.65
C LYS A 10 -17.38 -2.87 -19.76
N GLN A 11 -16.38 -2.08 -20.12
CA GLN A 11 -14.99 -2.50 -20.16
C GLN A 11 -14.21 -1.75 -19.08
N TYR A 12 -14.01 -2.38 -17.91
CA TYR A 12 -13.30 -1.75 -16.78
C TYR A 12 -11.83 -1.46 -17.10
N ILE A 13 -11.26 -2.18 -18.06
CA ILE A 13 -9.90 -2.03 -18.52
C ILE A 13 -9.94 -1.43 -19.92
N VAL A 14 -9.88 -0.10 -19.99
CA VAL A 14 -9.87 0.66 -21.26
C VAL A 14 -8.43 0.76 -21.77
N ASP A 15 -7.53 1.25 -20.92
CA ASP A 15 -6.09 1.33 -21.17
C ASP A 15 -5.33 0.67 -20.01
N ARG A 16 -4.72 -0.49 -20.29
CA ARG A 16 -3.95 -1.26 -19.30
C ARG A 16 -2.69 -0.54 -18.84
N ALA A 17 -2.01 0.18 -19.73
CA ALA A 17 -0.76 0.85 -19.44
C ALA A 17 -1.02 2.03 -18.50
N PHE A 18 -2.06 2.83 -18.80
CA PHE A 18 -2.46 3.95 -17.97
C PHE A 18 -2.94 3.49 -16.58
N GLN A 19 -3.87 2.53 -16.52
CA GLN A 19 -4.45 2.06 -15.26
C GLN A 19 -3.40 1.42 -14.35
N PHE A 20 -2.47 0.63 -14.90
CA PHE A 20 -1.40 0.01 -14.13
C PHE A 20 -0.40 1.05 -13.62
N LYS A 21 -0.01 2.03 -14.45
CA LYS A 21 0.89 3.12 -14.04
C LYS A 21 0.29 3.92 -12.88
N TYR A 22 -0.99 4.29 -12.96
CA TYR A 22 -1.67 5.03 -11.89
C TYR A 22 -1.79 4.20 -10.61
N THR A 23 -2.22 2.94 -10.73
CA THR A 23 -2.35 2.05 -9.57
C THR A 23 -1.00 1.80 -8.90
N PHE A 24 0.06 1.64 -9.69
CA PHE A 24 1.42 1.49 -9.19
C PHE A 24 1.90 2.74 -8.42
N ILE A 25 1.66 3.95 -8.94
CA ILE A 25 2.01 5.20 -8.24
C ILE A 25 1.28 5.28 -6.90
N ILE A 26 -0.02 4.97 -6.86
CA ILE A 26 -0.82 4.99 -5.63
C ILE A 26 -0.26 3.99 -4.61
N LEU A 27 0.02 2.76 -5.03
CA LEU A 27 0.61 1.74 -4.16
C LEU A 27 1.99 2.15 -3.66
N PHE A 28 2.83 2.71 -4.54
CA PHE A 28 4.15 3.19 -4.15
C PHE A 28 4.08 4.26 -3.07
N VAL A 29 3.20 5.26 -3.24
CA VAL A 29 2.99 6.32 -2.23
C VAL A 29 2.43 5.74 -0.92
N MET A 30 1.52 4.77 -1.00
CA MET A 30 1.01 4.06 0.17
C MET A 30 2.14 3.36 0.94
N PHE A 31 2.95 2.55 0.25
CA PHE A 31 4.07 1.84 0.87
C PHE A 31 5.13 2.80 1.43
N LEU A 32 5.42 3.89 0.71
CA LEU A 32 6.35 4.92 1.18
C LEU A 32 5.84 5.57 2.46
N THR A 33 4.55 5.91 2.53
CA THR A 33 3.94 6.51 3.73
C THR A 33 3.97 5.54 4.91
N ALA A 34 3.64 4.28 4.68
CA ALA A 34 3.73 3.23 5.70
C ALA A 34 5.17 3.04 6.20
N PHE A 35 6.14 3.04 5.28
CA PHE A 35 7.56 2.93 5.61
C PHE A 35 8.06 4.11 6.44
N VAL A 36 7.78 5.35 6.01
CA VAL A 36 8.16 6.56 6.76
C VAL A 36 7.54 6.57 8.16
N SER A 37 6.27 6.18 8.27
CA SER A 37 5.57 6.11 9.55
C SER A 37 6.19 5.05 10.46
N GLY A 38 6.42 3.83 9.95
CA GLY A 38 7.04 2.75 10.69
C GLY A 38 8.47 3.09 11.13
N PHE A 39 9.26 3.70 10.25
CA PHE A 39 10.61 4.17 10.57
C PHE A 39 10.59 5.24 11.67
N THR A 40 9.67 6.19 11.60
CA THR A 40 9.53 7.25 12.61
C THR A 40 9.17 6.67 13.98
N VAL A 41 8.18 5.77 14.02
CA VAL A 41 7.77 5.09 15.25
C VAL A 41 8.95 4.28 15.83
N PHE A 42 9.65 3.52 14.99
CA PHE A 42 10.82 2.77 15.40
C PHE A 42 11.90 3.70 15.98
N TYR A 43 12.25 4.77 15.28
CA TYR A 43 13.29 5.69 15.72
C TYR A 43 12.93 6.40 17.05
N VAL A 44 11.70 6.89 17.19
CA VAL A 44 11.27 7.63 18.39
C VAL A 44 11.13 6.72 19.59
N ILE A 45 10.46 5.57 19.42
CA ILE A 45 10.20 4.64 20.53
C ILE A 45 11.50 3.95 20.93
N TRP A 46 12.27 3.43 19.98
CA TRP A 46 13.42 2.59 20.30
C TRP A 46 14.58 3.38 20.91
N ASN A 47 14.79 4.64 20.52
CA ASN A 47 15.75 5.52 21.21
C ASN A 47 15.35 5.73 22.67
N SER A 48 14.09 6.12 22.91
CA SER A 48 13.59 6.38 24.28
C SER A 48 13.61 5.12 25.15
N VAL A 49 13.26 3.98 24.56
CA VAL A 49 13.16 2.69 25.25
C VAL A 49 14.52 2.09 25.56
N ILE A 50 15.47 2.15 24.63
CA ILE A 50 16.83 1.65 24.89
C ILE A 50 17.45 2.44 26.03
N GLU A 51 17.38 3.78 25.99
CA GLU A 51 18.01 4.62 27.02
C GLU A 51 17.45 4.33 28.42
N GLU A 52 16.14 4.15 28.54
CA GLU A 52 15.47 3.93 29.82
C GLU A 52 15.67 2.50 30.37
N PHE A 53 15.68 1.48 29.50
CA PHE A 53 15.62 0.07 29.91
C PHE A 53 16.90 -0.74 29.66
N PHE A 54 17.99 -0.11 29.19
CA PHE A 54 19.26 -0.80 28.89
C PHE A 54 19.78 -1.67 30.04
N PHE A 55 19.60 -1.21 31.28
CA PHE A 55 20.12 -1.88 32.48
C PHE A 55 19.14 -2.88 33.12
N VAL A 56 17.97 -3.10 32.51
CA VAL A 56 16.93 -4.02 33.03
C VAL A 56 16.73 -5.18 32.04
N PRO A 57 17.41 -6.34 32.23
CA PRO A 57 17.45 -7.43 31.25
C PRO A 57 16.06 -7.97 30.86
N ASP A 58 15.16 -8.10 31.84
CA ASP A 58 13.80 -8.61 31.61
C ASP A 58 12.95 -7.65 30.78
N ALA A 59 13.15 -6.34 30.94
CA ALA A 59 12.44 -5.32 30.17
C ALA A 59 12.91 -5.36 28.70
N ALA A 60 14.22 -5.37 28.46
CA ALA A 60 14.80 -5.44 27.13
C ALA A 60 14.29 -6.66 26.33
N LYS A 61 14.17 -7.82 26.98
CA LYS A 61 13.62 -9.02 26.34
C LYS A 61 12.14 -8.85 25.95
N LYS A 62 11.30 -8.36 26.86
CA LYS A 62 9.87 -8.12 26.58
C LYS A 62 9.66 -7.09 25.46
N LEU A 63 10.52 -6.07 25.39
CA LEU A 63 10.49 -5.06 24.34
C LEU A 63 10.78 -5.65 22.95
N GLY A 64 11.74 -6.57 22.85
CA GLY A 64 11.98 -7.33 21.62
C GLY A 64 10.79 -8.20 21.21
N GLU A 65 10.15 -8.89 22.16
CA GLU A 65 8.95 -9.69 21.91
C GLU A 65 7.77 -8.83 21.42
N ILE A 66 7.54 -7.68 22.07
CA ILE A 66 6.51 -6.72 21.65
C ILE A 66 6.80 -6.23 20.24
N PHE A 67 8.04 -5.87 19.91
CA PHE A 67 8.41 -5.40 18.58
C PHE A 67 8.10 -6.44 17.49
N ILE A 68 8.45 -7.71 17.71
CA ILE A 68 8.16 -8.80 16.78
C ILE A 68 6.65 -8.99 16.64
N MET A 69 5.91 -9.02 17.75
CA MET A 69 4.46 -9.18 17.75
C MET A 69 3.76 -8.03 17.00
N THR A 70 4.14 -6.79 17.28
CA THR A 70 3.60 -5.61 16.60
C THR A 70 3.91 -5.66 15.11
N THR A 71 5.13 -6.04 14.71
CA THR A 71 5.51 -6.17 13.30
C THR A 71 4.67 -7.22 12.57
N GLN A 72 4.45 -8.39 13.20
CA GLN A 72 3.61 -9.44 12.64
C GLN A 72 2.14 -8.99 12.50
N LEU A 73 1.59 -8.32 13.52
CA LEU A 73 0.23 -7.80 13.49
C LEU A 73 0.03 -6.74 12.40
N LEU A 74 1.06 -5.95 12.08
CA LEU A 74 1.01 -4.94 11.03
C LEU A 74 0.94 -5.52 9.61
N LEU A 75 1.32 -6.78 9.39
CA LEU A 75 1.24 -7.42 8.07
C LEU A 75 -0.21 -7.52 7.58
N VAL A 76 -1.15 -7.84 8.47
CA VAL A 76 -2.57 -8.00 8.13
C VAL A 76 -3.18 -6.70 7.58
N PRO A 77 -3.13 -5.54 8.27
CA PRO A 77 -3.68 -4.31 7.74
C PRO A 77 -2.93 -3.83 6.48
N ILE A 78 -1.62 -4.06 6.35
CA ILE A 78 -0.88 -3.72 5.11
C ILE A 78 -1.43 -4.50 3.92
N ILE A 79 -1.66 -5.81 4.07
CA ILE A 79 -2.24 -6.65 3.01
C ILE A 79 -3.66 -6.18 2.67
N VAL A 80 -4.50 -5.98 3.70
CA VAL A 80 -5.88 -5.50 3.50
C VAL A 80 -5.90 -4.16 2.77
N LEU A 81 -5.09 -3.20 3.20
CA LEU A 81 -4.99 -1.90 2.54
C LEU A 81 -4.48 -2.04 1.11
N THR A 82 -3.47 -2.88 0.86
CA THR A 82 -2.94 -3.11 -0.50
C THR A 82 -4.05 -3.58 -1.44
N VAL A 83 -4.86 -4.55 -1.02
CA VAL A 83 -6.00 -5.05 -1.81
C VAL A 83 -7.03 -3.95 -2.04
N VAL A 84 -7.37 -3.18 -1.00
CA VAL A 84 -8.30 -2.04 -1.11
C VAL A 84 -7.78 -1.02 -2.12
N PHE A 85 -6.51 -0.61 -2.02
CA PHE A 85 -5.90 0.37 -2.90
C PHE A 85 -5.80 -0.10 -4.36
N ILE A 86 -5.56 -1.39 -4.61
CA ILE A 86 -5.64 -1.97 -5.96
C ILE A 86 -7.05 -1.84 -6.52
N ILE A 87 -8.06 -2.27 -5.75
CA ILE A 87 -9.47 -2.23 -6.18
C ILE A 87 -9.88 -0.77 -6.46
N THR A 88 -9.62 0.14 -5.54
CA THR A 88 -9.95 1.55 -5.72
C THR A 88 -9.15 2.17 -6.84
N GLY A 89 -7.84 1.89 -6.97
CA GLY A 89 -6.98 2.40 -8.03
C GLY A 89 -7.51 2.04 -9.42
N ILE A 90 -7.94 0.79 -9.62
CA ILE A 90 -8.55 0.33 -10.88
C ILE A 90 -9.91 1.02 -11.11
N LEU A 91 -10.77 1.10 -10.10
CA LEU A 91 -12.11 1.72 -10.25
C LEU A 91 -12.04 3.22 -10.56
N PHE A 92 -11.14 3.95 -9.90
CA PHE A 92 -10.93 5.37 -10.14
C PHE A 92 -10.25 5.62 -11.48
N SER A 93 -9.19 4.86 -11.81
CA SER A 93 -8.52 4.98 -13.10
C SER A 93 -9.44 4.64 -14.27
N HIS A 94 -10.41 3.73 -14.12
CA HIS A 94 -11.45 3.50 -15.12
C HIS A 94 -12.30 4.73 -15.42
N ARG A 95 -12.70 5.51 -14.39
CA ARG A 95 -13.47 6.74 -14.58
C ARG A 95 -12.65 7.85 -15.26
N ILE A 96 -11.34 7.86 -15.04
CA ILE A 96 -10.41 8.86 -15.59
C ILE A 96 -9.95 8.49 -17.01
N ALA A 97 -9.80 7.19 -17.30
CA ALA A 97 -9.33 6.71 -18.60
C ALA A 97 -10.28 7.08 -19.76
N GLY A 98 -11.60 7.15 -19.52
CA GLY A 98 -12.57 7.50 -20.57
C GLY A 98 -12.43 8.94 -21.12
N PRO A 99 -12.29 9.97 -20.27
CA PRO A 99 -11.93 11.32 -20.71
C PRO A 99 -10.51 11.42 -21.27
N VAL A 100 -9.52 10.80 -20.61
CA VAL A 100 -8.10 10.88 -21.02
C VAL A 100 -7.86 10.26 -22.39
N TYR A 101 -8.46 9.11 -22.68
CA TYR A 101 -8.37 8.45 -23.99
C TYR A 101 -9.01 9.25 -25.13
N ARG A 102 -9.83 10.28 -24.83
CA ARG A 102 -10.45 11.15 -25.84
C ARG A 102 -9.66 12.42 -26.13
N ILE A 103 -8.64 12.73 -25.33
CA ILE A 103 -7.78 13.91 -25.47
C ILE A 103 -6.36 13.55 -25.94
N GLU A 104 -5.96 12.28 -25.85
CA GLU A 104 -4.88 11.69 -26.66
C GLU A 104 -5.39 11.31 -28.05
#